data_AF-A0A1I7TUL5-F1
#
_entry.id   AF-A0A1I7TUL5-F1
#
_cell.length_a   1.000
_cell.length_b   1.000
_cell.length_c   1.000
_cell.angle_alpha   90.00
_cell.angle_beta   90.00
_cell.angle_gamma   90.00
#
_symmetry.space_group_name_H-M   'P 1'
#
loop_
_entity.id
_entity.type
_entity.pdbx_description
1 polymer ?
#
loop_
_entity_poly.entity_id
_entity_poly.type
_entity_poly.pdbx_seq_one_letter_code
_entity_poly.pdbx_strand_id
1 'polypeptide(L)'
;MPQENVQVDVFPLLRLPLVAKEHVLCMMTPFELNNFRLEIPEGLDRLEVNRSKFINYEHLLRVKARNIVLKGSILTNQEINRFLKSWMACESHLDLESFKINASGFNPMKEIIMDVPHEVAIGLDAISEKFPSYITLTSGYNIKRSDGKEATVCLSQWYDMFLLIH
;
A
#
# COMPACT_ATOMS: atom_id res chain seq x y z
N MET A 1 -39.30 17.02 -18.76
CA MET A 1 -38.76 17.28 -17.41
C MET A 1 -37.34 17.81 -17.59
N PRO A 2 -36.96 18.97 -17.03
CA PRO A 2 -35.60 19.46 -17.17
C PRO A 2 -34.66 18.58 -16.33
N GLN A 3 -33.53 18.18 -16.91
CA GLN A 3 -32.46 17.53 -16.16
C GLN A 3 -31.76 18.60 -15.32
N GLU A 4 -31.87 18.51 -14.00
CA GLU A 4 -31.08 19.32 -13.09
C GLU A 4 -29.61 18.91 -13.22
N ASN A 5 -28.80 19.82 -13.78
CA ASN A 5 -27.36 19.76 -13.67
C ASN A 5 -26.98 19.96 -12.21
N VAL A 6 -26.84 18.88 -11.46
CA VAL A 6 -26.20 18.91 -10.13
C VAL A 6 -24.73 19.23 -10.37
N GLN A 7 -24.38 20.50 -10.15
CA GLN A 7 -22.99 20.92 -10.07
C GLN A 7 -22.41 20.28 -8.80
N VAL A 8 -21.69 19.18 -8.97
CA VAL A 8 -20.94 18.52 -7.90
C VAL A 8 -19.79 19.46 -7.56
N ASP A 9 -19.93 20.22 -6.48
CA ASP A 9 -18.84 21.05 -5.99
C ASP A 9 -17.66 20.16 -5.59
N VAL A 10 -16.62 20.21 -6.41
CA VAL A 10 -15.37 19.48 -6.23
C VAL A 10 -14.64 20.12 -5.05
N PHE A 11 -14.57 19.43 -3.91
CA PHE A 11 -13.70 19.83 -2.81
C PHE A 11 -12.23 19.80 -3.27
N PRO A 12 -11.54 20.94 -3.41
CA PRO A 12 -10.21 20.97 -3.97
C PRO A 12 -9.21 20.56 -2.90
N LEU A 13 -9.03 19.25 -2.69
CA LEU A 13 -7.99 18.69 -1.80
C LEU A 13 -6.63 19.34 -2.04
N LEU A 14 -6.33 19.69 -3.30
CA LEU A 14 -5.12 20.37 -3.74
C LEU A 14 -4.88 21.74 -3.08
N ARG A 15 -5.93 22.44 -2.62
CA ARG A 15 -5.83 23.76 -1.97
C ARG A 15 -5.53 23.70 -0.48
N LEU A 16 -5.54 22.52 0.12
CA LEU A 16 -5.21 22.36 1.52
C LEU A 16 -3.69 22.43 1.76
N PRO A 17 -3.25 22.99 2.90
CA PRO A 17 -1.89 22.79 3.41
C PRO A 17 -1.56 21.29 3.50
N LEU A 18 -0.29 20.90 3.31
CA LEU A 18 0.14 19.50 3.30
C LEU A 18 -0.38 18.70 4.51
N VAL A 19 -0.29 19.31 5.70
CA VAL A 19 -0.79 18.77 6.98
C VAL A 19 -2.30 18.50 6.95
N ALA A 20 -3.09 19.35 6.31
CA ALA A 20 -4.54 19.16 6.19
C ALA A 20 -4.90 18.10 5.13
N LYS A 21 -4.07 17.92 4.09
CA LYS A 21 -4.27 16.85 3.08
C LYS A 21 -4.14 15.46 3.69
N GLU A 22 -3.10 15.25 4.51
CA GLU A 22 -2.87 13.97 5.20
C GLU A 22 -4.02 13.61 6.15
N HIS A 23 -4.49 14.60 6.91
CA HIS A 23 -5.61 14.42 7.83
C HIS A 23 -6.94 14.17 7.11
N VAL A 24 -7.23 14.91 6.03
CA VAL A 24 -8.47 14.74 5.27
C VAL A 24 -8.51 13.37 4.57
N LEU A 25 -7.39 12.92 3.99
CA LEU A 25 -7.29 11.56 3.39
C LEU A 25 -7.61 10.45 4.41
N CYS A 26 -7.21 10.61 5.68
CA CYS A 26 -7.54 9.67 6.74
C CYS A 26 -9.03 9.66 7.14
N MET A 27 -9.75 10.75 6.89
CA MET A 27 -11.14 10.96 7.33
C MET A 27 -12.18 10.78 6.21
N MET A 28 -11.78 10.82 4.93
CA MET A 28 -12.70 10.69 3.80
C MET A 28 -13.39 9.32 3.77
N THR A 29 -14.68 9.33 3.42
CA THR A 29 -15.48 8.11 3.27
C THR A 29 -15.42 7.58 1.84
N PRO A 30 -15.68 6.28 1.59
CA PRO A 30 -15.68 5.68 0.24
C PRO A 30 -16.54 6.44 -0.80
N PHE A 31 -17.61 7.10 -0.37
CA PHE A 31 -18.53 7.85 -1.24
C PHE A 31 -17.89 9.14 -1.79
N GLU A 32 -17.07 9.81 -0.99
CA GLU A 32 -16.32 11.00 -1.37
C GLU A 32 -15.07 10.68 -2.21
N LEU A 33 -14.85 9.42 -2.59
CA LEU A 33 -13.65 9.00 -3.31
C LEU A 33 -13.98 8.36 -4.66
N ASN A 34 -15.18 7.81 -4.85
CA ASN A 34 -15.64 7.37 -6.17
C ASN A 34 -15.98 8.54 -7.10
N ASN A 35 -16.44 9.68 -6.57
CA ASN A 35 -16.76 10.87 -7.36
C ASN A 35 -15.54 11.80 -7.55
N PHE A 36 -14.51 11.63 -6.73
CA PHE A 36 -13.29 12.41 -6.83
C PHE A 36 -12.29 11.59 -7.63
N ARG A 37 -11.93 12.06 -8.82
CA ARG A 37 -10.67 11.65 -9.45
C ARG A 37 -9.59 11.91 -8.40
N LEU A 38 -9.11 10.85 -7.77
CA LEU A 38 -8.17 10.91 -6.67
C LEU A 38 -6.84 11.46 -7.19
N GLU A 39 -6.69 12.78 -7.22
CA GLU A 39 -5.40 13.42 -7.44
C GLU A 39 -4.67 13.40 -6.09
N ILE A 40 -4.15 12.22 -5.73
CA ILE A 40 -3.19 12.11 -4.63
C ILE A 40 -2.00 12.99 -5.02
N PRO A 41 -1.59 13.95 -4.17
CA PRO A 41 -0.41 14.77 -4.43
C PRO A 41 0.80 13.89 -4.75
N GLU A 42 1.58 14.27 -5.75
CA GLU A 42 2.86 13.62 -6.00
C GLU A 42 3.86 13.94 -4.88
N GLY A 43 4.77 13.01 -4.60
CA GLY A 43 5.87 13.23 -3.67
C GLY A 43 5.49 13.19 -2.19
N LEU A 44 4.43 12.45 -1.81
CA LEU A 44 4.13 12.23 -0.40
C LEU A 44 5.20 11.34 0.25
N ASP A 45 5.75 11.78 1.38
CA ASP A 45 6.65 10.94 2.18
C ASP A 45 5.90 9.73 2.75
N ARG A 46 4.63 9.92 3.16
CA ARG A 46 3.79 8.88 3.75
C ARG A 46 2.31 9.05 3.38
N LEU A 47 1.67 7.94 3.01
CA LEU A 47 0.22 7.80 2.87
C LEU A 47 -0.27 6.71 3.84
N GLU A 48 -1.18 7.05 4.75
CA GLU A 48 -1.81 6.09 5.67
C GLU A 48 -3.33 6.19 5.61
N VAL A 49 -4.00 5.05 5.40
CA VAL A 49 -5.47 4.99 5.24
C VAL A 49 -6.02 3.85 6.11
N ASN A 50 -6.79 4.20 7.15
CA ASN A 50 -7.26 3.23 8.17
C ASN A 50 -8.50 2.40 7.77
N ARG A 51 -9.13 2.69 6.62
CA ARG A 51 -10.29 1.96 6.07
C ARG A 51 -10.26 1.92 4.55
N SER A 52 -9.20 1.35 3.98
CA SER A 52 -8.86 1.47 2.56
C SER A 52 -9.68 0.59 1.61
N LYS A 53 -10.91 0.17 1.97
CA LYS A 53 -11.77 -0.66 1.09
C LYS A 53 -12.13 0.01 -0.24
N PHE A 54 -12.02 1.34 -0.31
CA PHE A 54 -12.25 2.12 -1.52
C PHE A 54 -11.03 2.19 -2.46
N ILE A 55 -9.84 1.79 -1.99
CA ILE A 55 -8.63 1.74 -2.80
C ILE A 55 -8.60 0.37 -3.48
N ASN A 56 -8.99 0.34 -4.75
CA ASN A 56 -8.83 -0.83 -5.61
C ASN A 56 -7.41 -0.86 -6.21
N TYR A 57 -7.12 -1.90 -7.00
CA TYR A 57 -5.80 -2.11 -7.57
C TYR A 57 -5.36 -0.97 -8.50
N GLU A 58 -6.26 -0.45 -9.33
CA GLU A 58 -5.98 0.67 -10.24
C GLU A 58 -5.68 1.98 -9.49
N HIS A 59 -6.34 2.21 -8.35
CA HIS A 59 -6.03 3.33 -7.47
C HIS A 59 -4.65 3.16 -6.84
N LEU A 60 -4.30 1.96 -6.35
CA LEU A 60 -2.97 1.67 -5.79
C LEU A 60 -1.85 1.98 -6.80
N LEU A 61 -2.00 1.57 -8.07
CA LEU A 61 -0.97 1.83 -9.10
C LEU A 61 -0.71 3.32 -9.38
N ARG A 62 -1.66 4.20 -9.05
CA ARG A 62 -1.54 5.65 -9.25
C ARG A 62 -0.96 6.37 -8.03
N VAL A 63 -0.94 5.73 -6.86
CA VAL A 63 -0.39 6.32 -5.64
C VAL A 63 1.11 6.58 -5.85
N LYS A 64 1.56 7.80 -5.55
CA LYS A 64 2.98 8.17 -5.51
C LYS A 64 3.36 8.59 -4.11
N ALA A 65 3.83 7.63 -3.32
CA ALA A 65 4.35 7.86 -1.97
C ALA A 65 5.50 6.92 -1.65
N ARG A 66 6.42 7.37 -0.79
CA ARG A 66 7.55 6.54 -0.33
C ARG A 66 7.11 5.48 0.67
N ASN A 67 6.16 5.83 1.55
CA ASN A 67 5.65 4.93 2.58
C ASN A 67 4.13 4.81 2.43
N ILE A 68 3.61 3.60 2.18
CA ILE A 68 2.17 3.37 1.97
C ILE A 68 1.65 2.41 3.03
N VAL A 69 0.59 2.80 3.74
CA VAL A 69 -0.09 1.99 4.75
C VAL A 69 -1.58 1.90 4.46
N LEU A 70 -2.05 0.72 4.08
CA LEU A 70 -3.45 0.44 3.74
C LEU A 70 -4.05 -0.53 4.76
N LYS A 71 -4.88 -0.04 5.68
CA LYS A 71 -5.57 -0.88 6.67
C LYS A 71 -7.03 -1.11 6.29
N GLY A 72 -7.50 -2.34 6.48
CA GLY A 72 -8.83 -2.77 6.11
C GLY A 72 -9.05 -2.74 4.60
N SER A 73 -8.04 -3.10 3.81
CA SER A 73 -8.10 -3.10 2.34
C SER A 73 -9.05 -4.16 1.78
N ILE A 74 -9.55 -3.93 0.56
CA ILE A 74 -10.27 -4.93 -0.23
C ILE A 74 -9.34 -5.76 -1.13
N LEU A 75 -8.08 -5.33 -1.29
CA LEU A 75 -7.14 -5.99 -2.19
C LEU A 75 -6.88 -7.43 -1.76
N THR A 76 -6.96 -8.32 -2.74
CA THR A 76 -6.71 -9.75 -2.58
C THR A 76 -5.21 -10.04 -2.51
N ASN A 77 -4.84 -11.20 -1.97
CA ASN A 77 -3.45 -11.67 -1.99
C ASN A 77 -2.89 -11.77 -3.42
N GLN A 78 -3.74 -12.08 -4.39
CA GLN A 78 -3.36 -12.12 -5.82
C GLN A 78 -3.07 -10.72 -6.37
N GLU A 79 -3.84 -9.70 -5.99
CA GLU A 79 -3.56 -8.31 -6.36
C GLU A 79 -2.29 -7.79 -5.67
N ILE A 80 -2.06 -8.18 -4.42
CA ILE A 80 -0.81 -7.90 -3.70
C ILE A 80 0.37 -8.57 -4.42
N ASN A 81 0.26 -9.85 -4.80
CA ASN A 81 1.27 -10.55 -5.59
C ASN A 81 1.54 -9.84 -6.93
N ARG A 82 0.48 -9.41 -7.63
CA ARG A 82 0.58 -8.66 -8.87
C ARG A 82 1.30 -7.31 -8.67
N PHE A 83 1.03 -6.63 -7.55
CA PHE A 83 1.77 -5.43 -7.16
C PHE A 83 3.25 -5.71 -6.95
N LEU A 84 3.62 -6.78 -6.22
CA LEU A 84 5.02 -7.15 -6.01
C LEU A 84 5.73 -7.45 -7.34
N LYS A 85 5.09 -8.17 -8.26
CA LYS A 85 5.63 -8.44 -9.61
C LYS A 85 5.87 -7.16 -10.40
N SER A 86 4.93 -6.22 -10.39
CA SER A 86 5.09 -4.91 -11.03
C SER A 86 6.23 -4.11 -10.43
N TRP A 87 6.36 -4.09 -9.10
CA TRP A 87 7.48 -3.44 -8.42
C TRP A 87 8.81 -4.08 -8.82
N MET A 88 8.91 -5.43 -8.79
CA MET A 88 10.12 -6.16 -9.19
C MET A 88 10.52 -5.93 -10.64
N ALA A 89 9.57 -5.66 -11.53
CA ALA A 89 9.83 -5.38 -12.93
C ALA A 89 10.24 -3.91 -13.22
N CYS A 90 10.34 -3.05 -12.19
CA CYS A 90 10.51 -1.60 -12.33
C CYS A 90 9.35 -0.90 -13.05
N GLU A 91 8.16 -1.48 -13.04
CA GLU A 91 6.98 -0.91 -13.72
C GLU A 91 6.19 0.06 -12.83
N SER A 92 6.33 -0.03 -11.50
CA SER A 92 5.63 0.85 -10.56
C SER A 92 6.44 1.15 -9.30
N HIS A 93 6.06 2.25 -8.62
CA HIS A 93 6.53 2.60 -7.28
C HIS A 93 8.06 2.60 -7.11
N LEU A 94 8.79 3.27 -8.02
CA LEU A 94 10.25 3.28 -8.04
C LEU A 94 10.86 3.88 -6.76
N ASP A 95 10.20 4.89 -6.20
CA ASP A 95 10.61 5.61 -4.98
C ASP A 95 10.06 5.01 -3.68
N LEU A 96 9.42 3.84 -3.75
CA LEU A 96 8.90 3.17 -2.56
C LEU A 96 10.04 2.82 -1.61
N GLU A 97 9.79 2.99 -0.33
CA GLU A 97 10.64 2.63 0.80
C GLU A 97 9.92 1.57 1.67
N SER A 98 8.60 1.72 1.87
CA SER A 98 7.80 0.71 2.57
C SER A 98 6.35 0.62 2.09
N PHE A 99 5.78 -0.58 2.18
CA PHE A 99 4.36 -0.84 1.96
C PHE A 99 3.79 -1.79 3.01
N LYS A 100 2.68 -1.40 3.64
CA LYS A 100 1.93 -2.20 4.62
C LYS A 100 0.50 -2.39 4.15
N ILE A 101 0.02 -3.63 4.21
CA ILE A 101 -1.38 -3.96 3.89
C ILE A 101 -1.85 -5.20 4.66
N ASN A 102 -3.15 -5.28 4.97
CA ASN A 102 -3.73 -6.51 5.47
C ASN A 102 -3.69 -7.61 4.41
N ALA A 103 -3.17 -8.77 4.78
CA ALA A 103 -3.31 -10.00 4.03
C ALA A 103 -4.50 -10.81 4.60
N SER A 104 -5.11 -11.66 3.77
CA SER A 104 -6.30 -12.43 4.16
C SER A 104 -6.13 -13.92 3.85
N GLY A 105 -7.01 -14.76 4.39
CA GLY A 105 -7.01 -16.20 4.10
C GLY A 105 -6.13 -17.05 5.03
N PHE A 106 -6.08 -18.36 4.74
CA PHE A 106 -5.49 -19.37 5.64
C PHE A 106 -3.96 -19.37 5.61
N ASN A 107 -3.35 -19.09 4.45
CA ASN A 107 -1.89 -18.97 4.32
C ASN A 107 -1.51 -17.85 3.34
N PRO A 108 -1.63 -16.58 3.77
CA PRO A 108 -1.48 -15.44 2.89
C PRO A 108 -0.09 -15.36 2.26
N MET A 109 0.98 -15.68 2.98
CA MET A 109 2.34 -15.59 2.40
C MET A 109 2.52 -16.51 1.21
N LYS A 110 1.98 -17.74 1.27
CA LYS A 110 2.10 -18.67 0.15
C LYS A 110 1.45 -18.10 -1.12
N GLU A 111 0.35 -17.39 -0.98
CA GLU A 111 -0.35 -16.76 -2.11
C GLU A 111 0.36 -15.48 -2.57
N ILE A 112 0.83 -14.65 -1.64
CA ILE A 112 1.48 -13.37 -1.92
C ILE A 112 2.83 -13.57 -2.62
N ILE A 113 3.60 -14.59 -2.25
CA ILE A 113 4.93 -14.87 -2.81
C ILE A 113 4.91 -15.90 -3.96
N MET A 114 3.73 -16.40 -4.31
CA MET A 114 3.55 -17.37 -5.40
C MET A 114 4.12 -16.85 -6.73
N ASP A 115 4.90 -17.69 -7.42
CA ASP A 115 5.49 -17.40 -8.72
C ASP A 115 6.31 -16.09 -8.77
N VAL A 116 6.91 -15.73 -7.64
CA VAL A 116 7.86 -14.62 -7.53
C VAL A 116 9.23 -15.20 -7.18
N PRO A 117 10.32 -14.84 -7.88
CA PRO A 117 11.67 -15.19 -7.45
C PRO A 117 11.95 -14.64 -6.05
N HIS A 118 12.21 -15.52 -5.09
CA HIS A 118 12.41 -15.15 -3.70
C HIS A 118 13.43 -16.05 -3.00
N GLU A 119 14.05 -15.49 -1.97
CA GLU A 119 14.90 -16.22 -1.03
C GLU A 119 14.31 -16.09 0.38
N VAL A 120 14.51 -17.10 1.23
CA VAL A 120 14.07 -17.00 2.63
C VAL A 120 14.92 -15.94 3.32
N ALA A 121 14.27 -14.96 3.96
CA ALA A 121 14.98 -13.91 4.67
C ALA A 121 15.64 -14.48 5.94
N ILE A 122 16.96 -14.30 6.04
CA ILE A 122 17.73 -14.60 7.25
C ILE A 122 17.80 -13.33 8.09
N GLY A 123 17.68 -13.45 9.42
CA GLY A 123 17.83 -12.31 10.32
C GLY A 123 16.60 -11.40 10.38
N LEU A 124 15.39 -11.99 10.39
CA LEU A 124 14.14 -11.27 10.66
C LEU A 124 14.21 -10.45 11.96
N ASP A 125 15.06 -10.83 12.92
CA ASP A 125 15.29 -10.10 14.16
C ASP A 125 15.70 -8.64 13.91
N ALA A 126 16.66 -8.39 13.01
CA ALA A 126 17.11 -7.03 12.68
C ALA A 126 15.99 -6.21 12.00
N ILE A 127 15.11 -6.87 11.26
CA ILE A 127 13.92 -6.24 10.67
C ILE A 127 12.88 -5.96 11.76
N SER A 128 12.71 -6.89 12.70
CA SER A 128 11.76 -6.78 13.81
C SER A 128 12.08 -5.60 14.73
N GLU A 129 13.36 -5.22 14.88
CA GLU A 129 13.79 -4.03 15.63
C GLU A 129 13.24 -2.72 15.08
N LYS A 130 12.88 -2.68 13.78
CA LYS A 130 12.22 -1.51 13.16
C LYS A 130 10.75 -1.38 13.54
N PHE A 131 10.18 -2.37 14.22
CA PHE A 131 8.78 -2.39 14.63
C PHE A 131 8.65 -2.23 16.15
N PRO A 132 7.50 -1.72 16.63
CA PRO A 132 7.19 -1.77 18.05
C PRO A 132 7.29 -3.19 18.60
N SER A 133 7.78 -3.34 19.82
CA SER A 133 8.08 -4.64 20.46
C SER A 133 6.89 -5.60 20.56
N TYR A 134 5.67 -5.09 20.42
CA TYR A 134 4.45 -5.89 20.40
C TYR A 134 4.17 -6.53 19.04
N ILE A 135 4.90 -6.18 17.98
CA ILE A 135 4.78 -6.78 16.64
C ILE A 135 5.80 -7.90 16.53
N THR A 136 5.34 -9.07 16.10
CA THR A 136 6.19 -10.24 15.85
C THR A 136 6.05 -10.63 14.39
N LEU A 137 7.17 -10.68 13.68
CA LEU A 137 7.22 -11.15 12.30
C LEU A 137 7.32 -12.67 12.28
N THR A 138 6.48 -13.34 11.49
CA THR A 138 6.34 -14.81 11.48
C THR A 138 7.02 -15.45 10.27
N SER A 139 7.20 -14.72 9.19
CA SER A 139 7.81 -15.19 7.94
C SER A 139 8.38 -14.02 7.15
N GLY A 140 9.46 -14.26 6.42
CA GLY A 140 10.20 -13.23 5.68
C GLY A 140 10.81 -13.81 4.40
N TYR A 141 10.66 -13.08 3.30
CA TYR A 141 11.22 -13.45 2.00
C TYR A 141 11.86 -12.25 1.35
N ASN A 142 13.09 -12.41 0.90
CA ASN A 142 13.77 -11.40 0.11
C ASN A 142 13.36 -11.54 -1.36
N ILE A 143 13.01 -10.41 -1.96
CA ILE A 143 12.73 -10.27 -3.39
C ILE A 143 13.66 -9.22 -3.98
N LYS A 144 13.94 -9.35 -5.27
CA LYS A 144 14.85 -8.46 -5.98
C LYS A 144 14.16 -7.79 -7.15
N ARG A 145 14.35 -6.47 -7.24
CA ARG A 145 13.90 -5.66 -8.36
C ARG A 145 14.93 -5.70 -9.49
N SER A 146 14.48 -5.51 -10.73
CA SER A 146 15.31 -5.64 -11.94
C SER A 146 16.47 -4.64 -12.01
N ASP A 147 16.37 -3.50 -11.32
CA ASP A 147 17.44 -2.52 -11.15
C ASP A 147 18.46 -2.88 -10.05
N GLY A 148 18.29 -4.02 -9.39
CA GLY A 148 19.16 -4.53 -8.34
C GLY A 148 18.72 -4.18 -6.92
N LYS A 149 17.69 -3.35 -6.73
CA LYS A 149 17.16 -3.00 -5.41
C LYS A 149 16.54 -4.22 -4.73
N GLU A 150 16.69 -4.34 -3.42
CA GLU A 150 16.20 -5.50 -2.69
C GLU A 150 15.12 -5.10 -1.70
N ALA A 151 14.27 -6.06 -1.36
CA ALA A 151 13.24 -5.84 -0.37
C ALA A 151 12.91 -7.13 0.38
N THR A 152 12.46 -6.97 1.61
CA THR A 152 11.95 -8.08 2.41
C THR A 152 10.43 -7.96 2.55
N VAL A 153 9.73 -9.02 2.15
CA VAL A 153 8.29 -9.20 2.37
C VAL A 153 8.09 -10.06 3.61
N CYS A 154 7.36 -9.57 4.60
CA CYS A 154 7.11 -10.30 5.84
C CYS A 154 5.67 -10.18 6.34
N LEU A 155 5.22 -11.17 7.12
CA LEU A 155 3.93 -11.13 7.82
C LEU A 155 4.12 -10.91 9.31
N SER A 156 3.25 -10.10 9.90
CA SER A 156 3.06 -10.07 11.34
C SER A 156 2.13 -11.18 11.84
N GLN A 157 2.08 -11.34 13.16
CA GLN A 157 1.12 -12.21 13.84
C GLN A 157 -0.35 -11.77 13.70
N TRP A 158 -0.61 -10.56 13.18
CA TRP A 158 -1.96 -10.04 12.92
C TRP A 158 -2.33 -10.04 11.44
N TYR A 159 -1.58 -10.78 10.62
CA TYR A 159 -1.81 -10.87 9.18
C TYR A 159 -1.64 -9.54 8.43
N ASP A 160 -0.93 -8.56 9.00
CA ASP A 160 -0.40 -7.45 8.20
C ASP A 160 0.84 -7.93 7.44
N MET A 161 0.86 -7.71 6.13
CA MET A 161 2.03 -7.85 5.26
C MET A 161 2.80 -6.53 5.22
N PHE A 162 4.13 -6.63 5.28
CA PHE A 162 5.06 -5.53 5.12
C PHE A 162 6.04 -5.85 4.00
N LEU A 163 6.25 -4.90 3.10
CA LEU A 163 7.35 -4.84 2.15
C LEU A 163 8.29 -3.72 2.61
N LEU A 164 9.55 -4.05 2.87
CA LEU A 164 10.57 -3.12 3.32
C LEU A 164 11.75 -3.14 2.36
N ILE A 165 12.06 -1.99 1.78
CA ILE A 165 13.07 -1.87 0.72
C ILE A 165 14.42 -1.48 1.34
N HIS A 166 15.51 -2.08 0.86
CA HIS A 166 16.87 -1.86 1.32
C HIS A 166 17.89 -1.78 0.16
#